data_AF-A0A7X3G527-F1
#
_entry.id   AF-A0A7X3G527-F1
#
_cell.length_a   1.000
_cell.length_b   1.000
_cell.length_c   1.000
_cell.angle_alpha   90.00
_cell.angle_beta   90.00
_cell.angle_gamma   90.00
#
_symmetry.space_group_name_H-M   'P 1'
#
loop_
_entity.id
_entity.type
_entity.pdbx_description
1 polymer ?
#
loop_
_entity_poly.entity_id
_entity_poly.type
_entity_poly.pdbx_seq_one_letter_code
_entity_poly.pdbx_strand_id
1 'polypeptide(L)'
;MTTSSRPWIQLAAAIAAVGALIHLAAIPAGPAWYAYFGAPPGVVDSARAGTWPAPAGAFVIALLMATCAWYACAALGAVRRPPLLRTGLAVMAAICLVRALLLPPLAMTHSELRNTFEVVAALLWGLAGIGFALGVKATARRGLY
;
A
#
# COMPACT_ATOMS: atom_id res chain seq x y z
N MET A 1 -9.82 -9.38 -20.74
CA MET A 1 -8.74 -9.58 -19.73
C MET A 1 -8.02 -10.85 -20.14
N THR A 2 -6.71 -10.81 -20.37
CA THR A 2 -5.95 -12.07 -20.49
C THR A 2 -5.96 -12.74 -19.12
N THR A 3 -6.17 -14.05 -19.07
CA THR A 3 -6.18 -14.84 -17.82
C THR A 3 -4.91 -14.63 -16.99
N SER A 4 -3.80 -14.33 -17.66
CA SER A 4 -2.49 -14.05 -17.06
C SER A 4 -2.43 -12.80 -16.17
N SER A 5 -3.21 -11.74 -16.42
CA SER A 5 -3.07 -10.48 -15.65
C SER A 5 -3.96 -10.40 -14.41
N ARG A 6 -5.01 -11.23 -14.34
CA ARG A 6 -5.94 -11.28 -13.19
C ARG A 6 -5.27 -11.62 -11.85
N PRO A 7 -4.42 -12.66 -11.74
CA PRO A 7 -3.82 -13.01 -10.45
C PRO A 7 -2.94 -11.89 -9.89
N TRP A 8 -2.26 -11.13 -10.74
CA TRP A 8 -1.46 -9.98 -10.32
C TRP A 8 -2.29 -8.85 -9.70
N ILE A 9 -3.47 -8.56 -10.27
CA ILE A 9 -4.37 -7.53 -9.73
C ILE A 9 -5.00 -8.03 -8.42
N GLN A 10 -5.33 -9.32 -8.31
CA GLN A 10 -5.80 -9.92 -7.06
C GLN A 10 -4.73 -9.87 -5.97
N LEU A 11 -3.47 -10.17 -6.31
CA LEU A 11 -2.35 -10.04 -5.39
C LEU A 11 -2.19 -8.61 -4.89
N ALA A 12 -2.25 -7.62 -5.80
CA ALA A 12 -2.19 -6.20 -5.41
C ALA A 12 -3.34 -5.81 -4.46
N ALA A 13 -4.56 -6.27 -4.73
CA ALA A 13 -5.71 -6.05 -3.85
C ALA A 13 -5.49 -6.69 -2.48
N ALA A 14 -4.99 -7.92 -2.42
CA ALA A 14 -4.72 -8.64 -1.18
C ALA A 14 -3.63 -7.96 -0.35
N ILE A 15 -2.52 -7.55 -0.98
CA ILE A 15 -1.42 -6.83 -0.33
C ILE A 15 -1.93 -5.51 0.28
N ALA A 16 -2.71 -4.75 -0.49
CA ALA A 16 -3.28 -3.48 -0.02
C ALA A 16 -4.28 -3.69 1.14
N ALA A 17 -5.13 -4.72 1.05
CA ALA A 17 -6.10 -5.04 2.10
C ALA A 17 -5.42 -5.49 3.39
N VAL A 18 -4.44 -6.40 3.31
CA VAL A 18 -3.67 -6.85 4.47
C VAL A 18 -2.89 -5.69 5.08
N GLY A 19 -2.29 -4.83 4.26
CA GLY A 19 -1.63 -3.61 4.72
C GLY A 19 -2.56 -2.69 5.51
N ALA A 20 -3.77 -2.47 5.01
CA ALA A 20 -4.78 -1.68 5.72
C ALA A 20 -5.13 -2.29 7.08
N LEU A 21 -5.31 -3.62 7.14
CA LEU A 21 -5.61 -4.33 8.39
C LEU A 21 -4.47 -4.24 9.40
N ILE A 22 -3.21 -4.35 8.97
CA ILE A 22 -2.03 -4.20 9.85
C ILE A 22 -2.02 -2.82 10.53
N HIS A 23 -2.36 -1.76 9.78
CA HIS A 23 -2.39 -0.40 10.33
C HIS A 23 -3.61 -0.16 11.21
N LEU A 24 -4.78 -0.72 10.86
CA LEU A 24 -5.96 -0.71 11.73
C LEU A 24 -5.71 -1.46 13.05
N ALA A 25 -5.03 -2.62 12.98
CA ALA A 25 -4.65 -3.41 14.15
C ALA A 25 -3.62 -2.70 15.04
N ALA A 26 -2.83 -1.78 14.49
CA ALA A 26 -1.87 -0.98 15.26
C ALA A 26 -2.53 -0.11 16.34
N ILE A 27 -3.77 0.33 16.10
CA ILE A 27 -4.52 1.20 17.01
C ILE A 27 -4.77 0.49 18.35
N PRO A 28 -5.42 -0.70 18.40
CA PRO A 28 -5.59 -1.45 19.65
C PRO A 28 -4.33 -2.18 20.14
N ALA A 29 -3.39 -2.55 19.25
CA ALA A 29 -2.17 -3.28 19.64
C ALA A 29 -1.16 -2.42 20.41
N GLY A 30 -1.22 -1.09 20.25
CA GLY A 30 -0.47 -0.15 21.07
C GLY A 30 1.02 0.02 20.68
N PRO A 31 1.84 0.64 21.55
CA PRO A 31 3.17 1.16 21.21
C PRO A 31 4.18 0.12 20.70
N ALA A 32 4.10 -1.11 21.21
CA ALA A 32 4.98 -2.20 20.81
C ALA A 32 4.78 -2.58 19.33
N TRP A 33 3.55 -2.48 18.82
CA TRP A 33 3.23 -2.70 17.42
C TRP A 33 3.88 -1.62 16.55
N TYR A 34 3.72 -0.35 16.90
CA TYR A 34 4.37 0.76 16.19
C TYR A 34 5.89 0.62 16.15
N ALA A 35 6.51 0.24 17.27
CA ALA A 35 7.95 0.01 17.34
C ALA A 35 8.39 -1.19 16.48
N TYR A 36 7.63 -2.30 16.50
CA TYR A 36 7.91 -3.49 15.69
C TYR A 36 7.88 -3.20 14.19
N PHE A 37 6.92 -2.37 13.76
CA PHE A 37 6.81 -1.92 12.36
C PHE A 37 7.78 -0.77 12.00
N GLY A 38 8.70 -0.41 12.90
CA GLY A 38 9.72 0.60 12.63
C GLY A 38 9.18 2.02 12.54
N ALA A 39 8.06 2.33 13.23
CA ALA A 39 7.53 3.67 13.26
C ALA A 39 8.55 4.66 13.88
N PRO A 40 8.58 5.93 13.43
CA PRO A 40 9.49 6.94 13.98
C PRO A 40 9.34 7.07 15.50
N PRO A 41 10.41 7.42 16.25
CA PRO A 41 10.36 7.55 17.70
C PRO A 41 9.20 8.42 18.20
N GLY A 42 8.95 9.56 17.53
CA GLY A 42 7.84 10.46 17.89
C GLY A 42 6.44 9.82 17.76
N VAL A 43 6.26 8.84 16.86
CA VAL A 43 5.00 8.08 16.74
C VAL A 43 4.89 7.06 17.88
N VAL A 44 5.98 6.38 18.21
CA VAL A 44 6.01 5.42 19.33
C VAL A 44 5.76 6.14 20.65
N ASP A 45 6.39 7.29 20.87
CA ASP A 45 6.22 8.12 22.06
C ASP A 45 4.80 8.67 22.13
N SER A 46 4.24 9.10 20.99
CA SER A 46 2.84 9.51 20.89
C SER A 46 1.89 8.38 21.34
N ALA A 47 2.14 7.15 20.90
CA ALA A 47 1.37 5.98 21.30
C ALA A 47 1.54 5.65 22.79
N ARG A 48 2.75 5.77 23.35
CA ARG A 48 3.03 5.55 24.79
C ARG A 48 2.33 6.58 25.66
N ALA A 49 2.31 7.84 25.21
CA ALA A 49 1.64 8.93 25.89
C ALA A 49 0.11 8.93 25.73
N GLY A 50 -0.46 8.00 24.95
CA GLY A 50 -1.90 7.95 24.68
C GLY A 50 -2.42 9.15 23.87
N THR A 51 -1.56 9.78 23.08
CA THR A 51 -1.92 10.96 22.28
C THR A 51 -2.46 10.57 20.89
N TRP A 52 -3.18 11.49 20.25
CA TRP A 52 -3.84 11.27 18.95
C TRP A 52 -2.96 11.06 17.71
N PRO A 53 -1.73 11.58 17.59
CA PRO A 53 -0.95 11.48 16.34
C PRO A 53 -0.70 10.06 15.85
N ALA A 54 -0.37 9.12 16.75
CA ALA A 54 -0.13 7.73 16.39
C ALA A 54 -1.38 7.01 15.82
N PRO A 55 -2.53 6.96 16.51
CA PRO A 55 -3.72 6.32 15.97
C PRO A 55 -4.30 7.05 14.75
N ALA A 56 -4.22 8.39 14.70
CA ALA A 56 -4.65 9.16 13.53
C ALA A 56 -3.80 8.83 12.29
N GLY A 57 -2.47 8.77 12.43
CA GLY A 57 -1.57 8.38 11.35
C GLY A 57 -1.84 6.97 10.85
N ALA A 58 -1.98 6.01 11.76
CA ALA A 58 -2.33 4.62 11.42
C ALA A 58 -3.64 4.53 10.65
N PHE A 59 -4.67 5.26 11.10
CA PHE A 59 -5.97 5.29 10.45
C PHE A 59 -5.92 5.89 9.03
N VAL A 60 -5.21 7.00 8.86
CA VAL A 60 -5.02 7.64 7.54
C VAL A 60 -4.31 6.69 6.58
N ILE A 61 -3.23 6.03 7.02
CA ILE A 61 -2.51 5.06 6.19
C ILE A 61 -3.41 3.87 5.86
N ALA A 62 -4.16 3.35 6.84
CA ALA A 62 -5.11 2.27 6.62
C ALA A 62 -6.16 2.63 5.56
N LEU A 63 -6.69 3.87 5.61
CA LEU A 63 -7.64 4.38 4.63
C LEU A 63 -7.01 4.47 3.23
N LEU A 64 -5.79 5.01 3.11
CA LEU A 64 -5.07 5.06 1.84
C LEU A 64 -4.87 3.65 1.26
N MET A 65 -4.42 2.69 2.07
CA MET A 65 -4.25 1.30 1.63
C MET A 65 -5.59 0.65 1.25
N ALA A 66 -6.66 0.91 1.99
CA ALA A 66 -8.00 0.44 1.65
C ALA A 66 -8.50 1.03 0.32
N THR A 67 -8.20 2.30 0.01
CA THR A 67 -8.50 2.88 -1.30
C THR A 67 -7.74 2.17 -2.42
N CYS A 68 -6.46 1.83 -2.22
CA CYS A 68 -5.70 1.03 -3.19
C CYS A 68 -6.35 -0.35 -3.44
N ALA A 69 -6.79 -1.03 -2.38
CA ALA A 69 -7.50 -2.30 -2.50
C ALA A 69 -8.82 -2.14 -3.28
N TRP A 70 -9.60 -1.10 -2.98
CA TRP A 70 -10.83 -0.80 -3.72
C TRP A 70 -10.55 -0.54 -5.20
N TYR A 71 -9.53 0.25 -5.56
CA TYR A 71 -9.17 0.51 -6.95
C TYR A 71 -8.74 -0.78 -7.70
N ALA A 72 -7.96 -1.67 -7.06
CA ALA A 72 -7.64 -2.97 -7.64
C ALA A 72 -8.88 -3.85 -7.85
N CYS A 73 -9.77 -3.92 -6.86
CA CYS A 73 -11.04 -4.65 -6.97
C CYS A 73 -11.95 -4.08 -8.07
N ALA A 74 -11.98 -2.75 -8.23
CA ALA A 74 -12.69 -2.08 -9.31
C ALA A 74 -12.09 -2.40 -10.70
N ALA A 75 -10.77 -2.57 -10.79
CA ALA A 75 -10.10 -3.03 -12.02
C ALA A 75 -10.49 -4.47 -12.41
N LEU A 76 -10.70 -5.33 -11.41
CA LEU A 76 -11.24 -6.68 -11.61
C LEU A 76 -12.71 -6.66 -12.05
N GLY A 77 -13.45 -5.62 -11.67
CA GLY A 77 -14.90 -5.49 -11.88
C GLY A 77 -15.72 -6.08 -10.74
N ALA A 78 -15.13 -6.30 -9.56
CA ALA A 78 -15.80 -6.84 -8.38
C ALA A 78 -16.60 -5.79 -7.60
N VAL A 79 -16.26 -4.50 -7.76
CA VAL A 79 -16.85 -3.38 -7.01
C VAL A 79 -17.21 -2.24 -7.97
N ARG A 80 -18.08 -1.31 -7.52
CA ARG A 80 -18.45 -0.10 -8.26
C ARG A 80 -17.21 0.66 -8.71
N ARG A 81 -17.21 1.06 -9.98
CA ARG A 81 -16.09 1.74 -10.62
C ARG A 81 -15.99 3.20 -10.14
N PRO A 82 -14.83 3.63 -9.61
CA PRO A 82 -14.60 5.04 -9.36
C PRO A 82 -14.46 5.80 -10.69
N PRO A 83 -14.84 7.10 -10.74
CA PRO A 83 -14.83 7.89 -11.97
C PRO A 83 -13.43 8.06 -12.59
N LEU A 84 -12.36 7.93 -11.81
CA LEU A 84 -10.96 8.04 -12.27
C LEU A 84 -10.15 6.75 -12.09
N LEU A 85 -10.76 5.59 -12.38
CA LEU A 85 -10.14 4.28 -12.16
C LEU A 85 -8.75 4.15 -12.82
N ARG A 86 -8.60 4.53 -14.10
CA ARG A 86 -7.32 4.40 -14.81
C ARG A 86 -6.25 5.34 -14.24
N THR A 87 -6.60 6.60 -14.01
CA THR A 87 -5.68 7.60 -13.48
C THR A 87 -5.24 7.23 -12.07
N GLY A 88 -6.17 6.81 -11.20
CA GLY A 88 -5.84 6.36 -9.84
C GLY A 88 -4.92 5.15 -9.83
N LEU A 89 -5.20 4.12 -10.64
CA LEU A 89 -4.30 2.95 -10.77
C LEU A 89 -2.92 3.33 -11.30
N ALA A 90 -2.84 4.25 -12.26
CA ALA A 90 -1.56 4.71 -12.81
C ALA A 90 -0.74 5.48 -11.77
N VAL A 91 -1.38 6.38 -11.01
CA VAL A 91 -0.75 7.13 -9.92
C VAL A 91 -0.30 6.17 -8.82
N MET A 92 -1.14 5.24 -8.39
CA MET A 92 -0.79 4.23 -7.39
C MET A 92 0.39 3.37 -7.85
N ALA A 93 0.36 2.89 -9.10
CA ALA A 93 1.47 2.14 -9.68
C ALA A 93 2.77 2.94 -9.68
N ALA A 94 2.73 4.20 -10.12
CA ALA A 94 3.89 5.08 -10.14
C ALA A 94 4.46 5.27 -8.73
N ILE A 95 3.62 5.65 -7.75
CA ILE A 95 4.04 5.85 -6.36
C ILE A 95 4.66 4.58 -5.79
N CYS A 96 4.02 3.42 -5.98
CA CYS A 96 4.50 2.15 -5.41
C CYS A 96 5.82 1.69 -6.03
N LEU A 97 5.96 1.81 -7.36
CA LEU A 97 7.18 1.43 -8.08
C LEU A 97 8.32 2.39 -7.78
N VAL A 98 8.06 3.70 -7.78
CA VAL A 98 9.05 4.71 -7.40
C VAL A 98 9.50 4.49 -5.95
N ARG A 99 8.58 4.23 -5.01
CA ARG A 99 8.94 3.90 -3.62
C ARG A 99 9.84 2.67 -3.54
N ALA A 100 9.46 1.59 -4.23
CA ALA A 100 10.24 0.35 -4.24
C ALA A 100 11.64 0.55 -4.86
N LEU A 101 11.78 1.43 -5.85
CA LEU A 101 13.04 1.74 -6.52
C LEU A 101 13.91 2.76 -5.76
N LEU A 102 13.30 3.66 -4.99
CA LEU A 102 14.01 4.63 -4.14
C LEU A 102 14.51 4.02 -2.83
N LEU A 103 13.93 2.92 -2.36
CA LEU A 103 14.39 2.28 -1.12
C LEU A 103 15.85 1.81 -1.19
N PRO A 104 16.35 1.13 -2.24
CA PRO A 104 17.75 0.74 -2.35
C PRO A 104 18.77 1.89 -2.24
N PRO A 105 18.67 3.01 -2.99
CA PRO A 105 19.60 4.12 -2.84
C PRO A 105 19.48 4.81 -1.48
N LEU A 106 18.27 4.95 -0.92
CA LEU A 106 18.08 5.52 0.42
C LEU A 106 18.61 4.61 1.53
N ALA A 107 18.56 3.29 1.35
CA ALA A 107 19.12 2.32 2.28
C ALA A 107 20.67 2.30 2.28
N MET A 108 21.31 2.84 1.24
CA MET A 108 22.76 3.05 1.22
C MET A 108 23.19 4.27 2.04
N THR A 109 22.34 5.31 2.12
CA THR A 109 22.63 6.54 2.86
C THR A 109 22.11 6.53 4.29
N HIS A 110 21.01 5.80 4.56
CA HIS A 110 20.40 5.68 5.89
C HIS A 110 20.35 4.22 6.33
N SER A 111 21.27 3.82 7.22
CA SER A 111 21.34 2.46 7.76
C SER A 111 20.08 2.03 8.51
N GLU A 112 19.33 3.01 9.04
CA GLU A 112 18.02 2.86 9.71
C GLU A 112 16.95 2.27 8.80
N LEU A 113 17.08 2.41 7.47
CA LEU A 113 16.10 1.91 6.48
C LEU A 113 16.37 0.46 6.05
N ARG A 114 17.45 -0.17 6.53
CA ARG A 114 17.78 -1.59 6.28
C ARG A 114 17.06 -2.55 7.23
N ASN A 115 15.87 -2.17 7.68
CA ASN A 115 15.03 -3.03 8.50
C ASN A 115 14.33 -4.07 7.63
N THR A 116 14.18 -5.30 8.14
CA THR A 116 13.46 -6.39 7.47
C THR A 116 12.07 -5.95 7.01
N PHE A 117 11.39 -5.15 7.83
CA PHE A 117 10.07 -4.62 7.50
C PHE A 117 10.09 -3.73 6.25
N GLU A 118 11.01 -2.77 6.14
CA GLU A 118 11.06 -1.85 4.99
C GLU A 118 11.38 -2.61 3.70
N VAL A 119 12.31 -3.56 3.75
CA VAL A 119 12.66 -4.39 2.58
C VAL A 119 11.45 -5.24 2.14
N VAL A 120 10.79 -5.93 3.08
CA VAL A 120 9.60 -6.74 2.77
C VAL A 120 8.46 -5.86 2.27
N ALA A 121 8.23 -4.70 2.90
CA ALA A 121 7.20 -3.76 2.49
C ALA A 121 7.48 -3.21 1.08
N ALA A 122 8.72 -2.85 0.74
CA ALA A 122 9.07 -2.39 -0.60
C ALA A 122 8.88 -3.49 -1.65
N LEU A 123 9.25 -4.74 -1.36
CA LEU A 123 9.01 -5.86 -2.27
C LEU A 123 7.51 -6.10 -2.50
N LEU A 124 6.71 -6.16 -1.42
CA LEU A 124 5.27 -6.35 -1.52
C LEU A 124 4.59 -5.19 -2.26
N TRP A 125 4.92 -3.95 -1.91
CA TRP A 125 4.35 -2.79 -2.60
C TRP A 125 4.87 -2.64 -4.03
N GLY A 126 6.08 -3.10 -4.34
CA GLY A 126 6.59 -3.22 -5.71
C GLY A 126 5.78 -4.22 -6.55
N LEU A 127 5.50 -5.40 -6.00
CA LEU A 127 4.61 -6.40 -6.63
C LEU A 127 3.19 -5.85 -6.81
N ALA A 128 2.66 -5.15 -5.81
CA ALA A 128 1.37 -4.47 -5.91
C ALA A 128 1.39 -3.39 -7.00
N GLY A 129 2.48 -2.63 -7.14
CA GLY A 129 2.72 -1.66 -8.20
C GLY A 129 2.64 -2.27 -9.60
N ILE A 130 3.23 -3.44 -9.80
CA ILE A 130 3.11 -4.22 -11.05
C ILE A 130 1.64 -4.61 -11.28
N GLY A 131 0.95 -5.09 -10.25
CA GLY A 131 -0.47 -5.42 -10.31
C GLY A 131 -1.35 -4.23 -10.69
N PHE A 132 -1.11 -3.04 -10.12
CA PHE A 132 -1.81 -1.81 -10.49
C PHE A 132 -1.53 -1.40 -11.94
N ALA A 133 -0.28 -1.48 -12.40
CA ALA A 133 0.09 -1.18 -13.79
C ALA A 133 -0.58 -2.15 -14.79
N LEU A 134 -0.67 -3.44 -14.46
CA LEU A 134 -1.43 -4.43 -15.22
C LEU A 134 -2.94 -4.13 -15.17
N GLY A 135 -3.44 -3.63 -14.05
CA GLY A 135 -4.81 -3.12 -13.90
C GLY A 135 -5.12 -1.96 -14.86
N VAL A 136 -4.20 -1.01 -15.03
CA VAL A 136 -4.32 0.09 -16.02
C VAL A 136 -4.42 -0.47 -17.45
N LYS A 137 -3.55 -1.39 -17.82
CA LYS A 137 -3.57 -2.03 -19.15
C LYS A 137 -4.84 -2.85 -19.38
N ALA A 138 -5.29 -3.56 -18.35
CA ALA A 138 -6.50 -4.39 -18.43
C ALA A 138 -7.78 -3.55 -18.57
N THR A 139 -7.84 -2.39 -17.92
CA THR A 139 -8.96 -1.43 -18.06
C THR A 139 -8.90 -0.68 -19.39
N ALA A 140 -7.71 -0.40 -19.92
CA ALA A 140 -7.51 0.18 -21.26
C ALA A 140 -8.09 -0.70 -22.38
N ARG A 141 -7.78 -2.01 -22.35
CA ARG A 141 -8.25 -2.97 -23.37
C ARG A 141 -9.75 -3.25 -23.31
N ARG A 142 -10.44 -2.84 -22.24
CA ARG A 142 -11.88 -3.04 -22.09
C ARG A 142 -12.72 -1.99 -22.84
N GLY A 143 -12.11 -1.05 -23.57
CA GLY A 143 -12.84 -0.11 -24.43
C GLY A 143 -13.95 0.61 -23.67
N LEU A 144 -13.65 1.12 -22.47
CA LEU A 144 -14.63 1.80 -21.62
C LEU A 144 -14.78 3.29 -21.96
N TYR A 145 -14.85 3.57 -23.26
CA TYR A 145 -15.34 4.79 -23.91
C TYR A 145 -15.88 4.37 -25.27
#